data_AF-A0A7S1N741-F1
#
_entry.id   AF-A0A7S1N741-F1
#
_cell.length_a   1.000
_cell.length_b   1.000
_cell.length_c   1.000
_cell.angle_alpha   90.00
_cell.angle_beta   90.00
_cell.angle_gamma   90.00
#
_symmetry.space_group_name_H-M   'P 1'
#
loop_
_entity.id
_entity.type
_entity.pdbx_description
1 polymer ?
#
loop_
_entity_poly.entity_id
_entity_poly.type
_entity_poly.pdbx_seq_one_letter_code
_entity_poly.pdbx_strand_id
1 'polypeptide(L)'
;SDVVHGQLSELWTTIHMLFCQIAAMPAKEQLEYNKTTNELLRCAEVLARNSTDSVLTYIQKQFDPKVGGKDPASRAATLVMLRHIINRMEPHLAAYKDTVIATVKTALSDTDYRVRKAVIQNVIAMGPSENQYLACEGGQDLLVYVVNNASLPL
;
A
#
# COMPACT_ATOMS: atom_id res chain seq x y z
N SER A 1 -23.46 -10.99 -11.61
CA SER A 1 -22.06 -10.62 -11.85
C SER A 1 -21.74 -9.27 -11.20
N ASP A 2 -22.45 -8.19 -11.50
CA ASP A 2 -22.09 -6.83 -11.03
C ASP A 2 -22.39 -6.54 -9.56
N VAL A 3 -23.45 -7.13 -9.01
CA VAL A 3 -23.82 -6.95 -7.59
C VAL A 3 -22.73 -7.44 -6.65
N VAL A 4 -22.09 -8.58 -6.97
CA VAL A 4 -21.01 -9.16 -6.16
C VAL A 4 -19.76 -8.28 -6.21
N HIS A 5 -19.40 -7.76 -7.39
CA HIS A 5 -18.28 -6.83 -7.52
C HIS A 5 -18.52 -5.51 -6.77
N GLY A 6 -19.76 -4.99 -6.79
CA GLY A 6 -20.14 -3.82 -6.01
C GLY A 6 -19.97 -4.04 -4.50
N GLN A 7 -20.49 -5.15 -3.98
CA GLN A 7 -20.38 -5.51 -2.55
C GLN A 7 -18.93 -5.72 -2.09
N LEU A 8 -18.08 -6.32 -2.94
CA LEU A 8 -16.65 -6.49 -2.65
C LEU A 8 -15.91 -5.14 -2.60
N SER A 9 -16.27 -4.21 -3.48
CA SER A 9 -15.71 -2.85 -3.49
C SER A 9 -16.10 -2.06 -2.23
N GLU A 10 -17.36 -2.19 -1.79
CA GLU A 10 -17.83 -1.58 -0.55
C GLU A 10 -17.07 -2.13 0.66
N LEU A 11 -16.94 -3.46 0.76
CA LEU A 11 -16.25 -4.11 1.86
C LEU A 11 -14.77 -3.70 1.91
N TRP A 12 -14.09 -3.66 0.76
CA TRP A 12 -12.72 -3.17 0.67
C TRP A 12 -12.60 -1.73 1.17
N THR A 13 -13.52 -0.86 0.74
CA THR A 13 -13.56 0.54 1.15
C THR A 13 -13.75 0.65 2.67
N THR A 14 -14.65 -0.14 3.26
CA THR A 14 -14.86 -0.17 4.71
C THR A 14 -13.60 -0.62 5.46
N ILE A 15 -12.94 -1.69 5.02
CA ILE A 15 -11.70 -2.17 5.65
C ILE A 15 -10.61 -1.11 5.59
N HIS A 16 -10.43 -0.48 4.41
CA HIS A 16 -9.47 0.59 4.23
C HIS A 16 -9.77 1.79 5.15
N MET A 17 -11.03 2.22 5.22
CA MET A 17 -11.46 3.32 6.08
C MET A 17 -11.19 3.05 7.56
N LEU A 18 -11.53 1.85 8.06
CA LEU A 18 -11.24 1.45 9.44
C LEU A 18 -9.75 1.42 9.73
N PHE A 19 -8.95 0.93 8.77
CA PHE A 19 -7.49 0.91 8.90
C PHE A 19 -6.90 2.32 8.95
N CYS A 20 -7.36 3.22 8.08
CA CYS A 20 -6.96 4.64 8.07
C CYS A 20 -7.35 5.36 9.37
N GLN A 21 -8.52 5.06 9.94
CA GLN A 21 -8.94 5.62 11.23
C GLN A 21 -7.97 5.23 12.35
N ILE A 22 -7.57 3.95 12.41
CA ILE A 22 -6.58 3.49 13.39
C ILE A 22 -5.23 4.18 13.14
N ALA A 23 -4.79 4.28 11.89
CA ALA A 23 -3.51 4.91 11.54
C ALA A 23 -3.43 6.41 11.87
N ALA A 24 -4.58 7.09 11.96
CA ALA A 24 -4.67 8.50 12.35
C ALA A 24 -4.61 8.71 13.88
N MET A 25 -4.76 7.65 14.69
CA MET A 25 -4.69 7.73 16.16
C MET A 25 -3.25 8.00 16.65
N PRO A 26 -3.07 8.54 17.86
CA PRO A 26 -1.76 8.60 18.51
C PRO A 26 -1.11 7.22 18.65
N ALA A 27 0.22 7.15 18.56
CA ALA A 27 0.96 5.89 18.55
C ALA A 27 0.66 4.96 19.75
N LYS A 28 0.39 5.52 20.93
CA LYS A 28 0.03 4.75 22.13
C LYS A 28 -1.32 4.04 21.96
N GLU A 29 -2.31 4.71 21.38
CA GLU A 29 -3.64 4.15 21.13
C GLU A 29 -3.59 3.10 20.02
N GLN A 30 -2.77 3.30 18.99
CA GLN A 30 -2.58 2.30 17.93
C GLN A 30 -2.17 0.93 18.47
N LEU A 31 -1.38 0.89 19.56
CA LEU A 31 -0.93 -0.36 20.18
C LEU A 31 -2.09 -1.20 20.72
N GLU A 32 -3.16 -0.56 21.17
CA GLU A 32 -4.37 -1.22 21.68
C GLU A 32 -5.14 -1.92 20.55
N TYR A 33 -5.00 -1.42 19.31
CA TYR A 33 -5.65 -1.94 18.10
C TYR A 33 -4.74 -2.84 17.24
N ASN A 34 -3.58 -3.30 17.75
CA ASN A 34 -2.66 -4.14 16.99
C ASN A 34 -3.31 -5.44 16.46
N LYS A 35 -4.13 -6.10 17.28
CA LYS A 35 -4.85 -7.32 16.85
C LYS A 35 -5.86 -7.00 15.74
N THR A 36 -6.64 -5.94 15.92
CA THR A 36 -7.63 -5.46 14.94
C THR A 36 -6.96 -5.10 13.62
N THR A 37 -5.84 -4.37 13.68
CA THR A 37 -5.01 -4.00 12.53
C THR A 37 -4.57 -5.24 11.74
N ASN A 38 -4.06 -6.26 12.43
CA ASN A 38 -3.64 -7.50 11.78
C ASN A 38 -4.80 -8.24 11.11
N GLU A 39 -5.96 -8.31 11.75
CA GLU A 39 -7.13 -8.96 11.15
C GLU A 39 -7.70 -8.16 9.97
N LEU A 40 -7.71 -6.82 10.03
CA LEU A 40 -8.07 -5.97 8.89
C LEU A 40 -7.16 -6.23 7.70
N LEU A 41 -5.84 -6.35 7.93
CA LEU A 41 -4.87 -6.69 6.87
C LEU A 41 -5.11 -8.10 6.29
N ARG A 42 -5.50 -9.08 7.11
CA ARG A 42 -5.85 -10.42 6.61
C ARG A 42 -7.15 -10.42 5.82
N CYS A 43 -8.17 -9.67 6.26
CA CYS A 43 -9.39 -9.49 5.48
C CYS A 43 -9.09 -8.83 4.13
N ALA A 44 -8.25 -7.80 4.13
CA ALA A 44 -7.77 -7.14 2.91
C ALA A 44 -7.03 -8.13 1.98
N GLU A 45 -6.16 -8.99 2.51
CA GLU A 45 -5.47 -10.05 1.76
C GLU A 45 -6.46 -11.01 1.09
N VAL A 46 -7.49 -11.47 1.81
CA VAL A 46 -8.52 -12.37 1.26
C VAL A 46 -9.29 -11.71 0.12
N LEU A 47 -9.68 -10.44 0.27
CA LEU A 47 -10.37 -9.71 -0.79
C LEU A 47 -9.46 -9.49 -2.00
N ALA A 48 -8.23 -9.04 -1.75
CA ALA A 48 -7.25 -8.77 -2.80
C ALA A 48 -6.93 -10.03 -3.62
N ARG A 49 -6.93 -11.23 -3.03
CA ARG A 49 -6.76 -12.48 -3.80
C ARG A 49 -7.90 -12.77 -4.79
N ASN A 50 -9.11 -12.32 -4.48
CA ASN A 50 -10.29 -12.59 -5.29
C ASN A 50 -10.62 -11.44 -6.27
N SER A 51 -10.06 -10.26 -6.06
CA SER A 51 -10.30 -9.06 -6.88
C SER A 51 -9.05 -8.18 -7.01
N THR A 52 -7.90 -8.79 -7.31
CA THR A 52 -6.58 -8.13 -7.32
C THR A 52 -6.56 -6.84 -8.13
N ASP A 53 -7.05 -6.89 -9.37
CA ASP A 53 -7.10 -5.72 -10.25
C ASP A 53 -7.92 -4.55 -9.67
N SER A 54 -9.10 -4.85 -9.12
CA SER A 54 -9.97 -3.84 -8.50
C SER A 54 -9.35 -3.24 -7.25
N VAL A 55 -8.69 -4.06 -6.43
CA VAL A 55 -8.00 -3.61 -5.21
C VAL A 55 -6.79 -2.74 -5.56
N LEU A 56 -5.96 -3.13 -6.52
CA LEU A 56 -4.81 -2.33 -6.95
C LEU A 56 -5.26 -1.01 -7.58
N THR A 57 -6.30 -1.04 -8.40
CA THR A 57 -6.93 0.17 -8.96
C THR A 57 -7.43 1.10 -7.85
N TYR A 58 -8.08 0.55 -6.81
CA TYR A 58 -8.52 1.34 -5.67
C TYR A 58 -7.34 1.97 -4.92
N ILE A 59 -6.29 1.19 -4.64
CA ILE A 59 -5.08 1.66 -3.95
C ILE A 59 -4.45 2.80 -4.74
N GLN A 60 -4.28 2.64 -6.05
CA GLN A 60 -3.72 3.68 -6.91
C GLN A 60 -4.55 4.97 -6.87
N LYS A 61 -5.88 4.88 -6.88
CA LYS A 61 -6.77 6.04 -6.72
C LYS A 61 -6.59 6.79 -5.40
N GLN A 62 -6.11 6.15 -4.33
CA GLN A 62 -5.85 6.83 -3.06
C GLN A 62 -4.69 7.84 -3.13
N PHE A 63 -3.83 7.75 -4.15
CA PHE A 63 -2.73 8.68 -4.40
C PHE A 63 -3.04 9.70 -5.50
N ASP A 64 -4.21 9.63 -6.15
CA ASP A 64 -4.63 10.63 -7.12
C ASP A 64 -4.90 11.96 -6.41
N PRO A 65 -4.25 13.08 -6.81
CA PRO A 65 -4.45 14.39 -6.19
C PRO A 65 -5.91 14.90 -6.19
N LYS A 66 -6.75 14.42 -7.11
CA LYS A 66 -8.15 14.86 -7.27
C LYS A 66 -9.12 14.10 -6.36
N VAL A 67 -8.88 12.81 -6.13
CA VAL A 67 -9.85 11.91 -5.49
C VAL A 67 -9.29 11.11 -4.31
N GLY A 68 -7.98 11.15 -4.09
CA GLY A 68 -7.29 10.34 -3.10
C GLY A 68 -7.29 10.92 -1.68
N GLY A 69 -6.59 10.21 -0.80
CA GLY A 69 -6.44 10.56 0.61
C GLY A 69 -5.65 11.86 0.79
N LYS A 70 -6.34 12.92 1.21
CA LYS A 70 -5.68 14.23 1.48
C LYS A 70 -4.84 14.21 2.76
N ASP A 71 -5.22 13.38 3.72
CA ASP A 71 -4.49 13.21 4.96
C ASP A 71 -3.28 12.27 4.80
N PRO A 72 -2.07 12.66 5.28
CA PRO A 72 -0.88 11.82 5.16
C PRO A 72 -0.96 10.51 5.96
N ALA A 73 -1.70 10.45 7.07
CA ALA A 73 -1.84 9.20 7.82
C ALA A 73 -2.62 8.17 6.99
N SER A 74 -3.66 8.60 6.28
CA SER A 74 -4.42 7.76 5.36
C SER A 74 -3.56 7.24 4.21
N ARG A 75 -2.77 8.10 3.55
CA ARG A 75 -1.85 7.67 2.47
C ARG A 75 -0.78 6.69 2.97
N ALA A 76 -0.20 6.96 4.14
CA ALA A 76 0.76 6.05 4.76
C ALA A 76 0.10 4.69 5.09
N ALA A 77 -1.14 4.70 5.60
CA ALA A 77 -1.91 3.50 5.88
C ALA A 77 -2.20 2.69 4.60
N THR A 78 -2.58 3.35 3.51
CA THR A 78 -2.75 2.71 2.20
C THR A 78 -1.45 2.00 1.75
N LEU A 79 -0.30 2.66 1.90
CA LEU A 79 1.00 2.03 1.60
C LEU A 79 1.32 0.84 2.51
N VAL A 80 0.91 0.88 3.79
CA VAL A 80 1.08 -0.26 4.69
C VAL A 80 0.23 -1.46 4.24
N MET A 81 -1.00 -1.23 3.77
CA MET A 81 -1.85 -2.28 3.20
C MET A 81 -1.25 -2.85 1.91
N LEU A 82 -0.73 -2.00 1.01
CA LEU A 82 -0.05 -2.44 -0.20
C LEU A 82 1.17 -3.31 0.12
N ARG A 83 1.98 -2.92 1.11
CA ARG A 83 3.12 -3.71 1.58
C ARG A 83 2.70 -5.09 2.09
N HIS A 84 1.59 -5.16 2.82
CA HIS A 84 1.03 -6.44 3.28
C HIS A 84 0.67 -7.33 2.08
N ILE A 85 -0.02 -6.76 1.08
CA ILE A 85 -0.37 -7.49 -0.16
C ILE A 85 0.90 -7.99 -0.89
N ILE A 86 1.92 -7.14 -1.08
CA ILE A 86 3.20 -7.53 -1.70
C ILE A 86 3.82 -8.73 -0.97
N ASN A 87 3.91 -8.67 0.36
CA ASN A 87 4.53 -9.73 1.16
C ASN A 87 3.74 -11.04 1.19
N ARG A 88 2.43 -11.00 0.99
CA ARG A 88 1.53 -12.13 1.27
C ARG A 88 0.90 -12.75 0.03
N MET A 89 1.06 -12.11 -1.12
CA MET A 89 0.35 -12.47 -2.35
C MET A 89 1.26 -12.53 -3.59
N GLU A 90 2.58 -12.70 -3.44
CA GLU A 90 3.50 -12.67 -4.59
C GLU A 90 3.05 -13.49 -5.80
N PRO A 91 2.62 -14.77 -5.67
CA PRO A 91 2.21 -15.55 -6.85
C PRO A 91 1.01 -14.97 -7.57
N HIS A 92 0.14 -14.23 -6.87
CA HIS A 92 -1.04 -13.57 -7.43
C HIS A 92 -0.70 -12.21 -8.06
N LEU A 93 0.41 -11.60 -7.62
CA LEU A 93 0.87 -10.30 -8.12
C LEU A 93 1.83 -10.42 -9.31
N ALA A 94 2.16 -11.64 -9.75
CA ALA A 94 3.11 -11.87 -10.83
C ALA A 94 2.79 -11.05 -12.10
N ALA A 95 1.52 -10.97 -12.48
CA ALA A 95 1.04 -10.20 -13.63
C ALA A 95 0.83 -8.69 -13.35
N TYR A 96 0.97 -8.26 -12.10
CA TYR A 96 0.65 -6.90 -11.64
C TYR A 96 1.89 -6.12 -11.16
N LYS A 97 3.11 -6.64 -11.38
CA LYS A 97 4.36 -6.02 -10.90
C LYS A 97 4.49 -4.57 -11.36
N ASP A 98 4.21 -4.31 -12.63
CA ASP A 98 4.27 -2.97 -13.21
C ASP A 98 3.24 -2.02 -12.57
N THR A 99 2.01 -2.50 -12.35
CA THR A 99 0.96 -1.74 -11.65
C THR A 99 1.37 -1.40 -10.22
N VAL A 100 1.97 -2.36 -9.50
CA VAL A 100 2.46 -2.18 -8.13
C VAL A 100 3.58 -1.13 -8.09
N ILE A 101 4.55 -1.21 -9.03
CA ILE A 101 5.64 -0.22 -9.14
C ILE A 101 5.09 1.15 -9.47
N ALA A 102 4.22 1.26 -10.47
CA ALA A 102 3.57 2.52 -10.84
C ALA A 102 2.83 3.14 -9.64
N THR A 103 2.12 2.31 -8.86
CA THR A 103 1.42 2.74 -7.65
C THR A 103 2.39 3.31 -6.62
N VAL A 104 3.47 2.61 -6.26
CA VAL A 104 4.47 3.14 -5.32
C VAL A 104 5.15 4.40 -5.87
N LYS A 105 5.39 4.46 -7.18
CA LYS A 105 5.96 5.64 -7.84
C LYS A 105 5.11 6.90 -7.66
N THR A 106 3.77 6.78 -7.63
CA THR A 106 2.89 7.93 -7.37
C THR A 106 3.09 8.56 -5.99
N ALA A 107 3.63 7.82 -5.02
CA ALA A 107 3.88 8.31 -3.67
C ALA A 107 5.28 8.92 -3.45
N LEU A 108 6.18 8.87 -4.45
CA LEU A 108 7.56 9.36 -4.28
C LEU A 108 7.66 10.87 -4.05
N SER A 109 6.70 11.64 -4.57
CA SER A 109 6.66 13.10 -4.40
C SER A 109 6.10 13.55 -3.06
N ASP A 110 5.71 12.63 -2.17
CA ASP A 110 5.13 12.99 -0.87
C ASP A 110 6.18 13.56 0.10
N THR A 111 5.82 14.66 0.75
CA THR A 111 6.69 15.38 1.68
C THR A 111 6.52 14.96 3.14
N ASP A 112 5.49 14.17 3.48
CA ASP A 112 5.27 13.70 4.85
C ASP A 112 6.18 12.50 5.17
N TYR A 113 6.88 12.57 6.30
CA TYR A 113 7.85 11.55 6.70
C TYR A 113 7.22 10.16 6.87
N ARG A 114 5.95 10.07 7.27
CA ARG A 114 5.24 8.79 7.47
C ARG A 114 5.01 8.12 6.13
N VAL A 115 4.62 8.90 5.13
CA VAL A 115 4.43 8.42 3.76
C VAL A 115 5.78 8.00 3.16
N ARG A 116 6.82 8.83 3.27
CA ARG A 116 8.17 8.46 2.80
C ARG A 116 8.68 7.17 3.43
N LYS A 117 8.53 7.02 4.75
CA LYS A 117 8.87 5.79 5.46
C LYS A 117 8.08 4.59 4.92
N ALA A 118 6.77 4.76 4.71
CA ALA A 118 5.93 3.69 4.17
C ALA A 118 6.30 3.32 2.72
N VAL A 119 6.71 4.29 1.88
CA VAL A 119 7.26 4.04 0.54
C VAL A 119 8.50 3.16 0.62
N ILE A 120 9.49 3.54 1.43
CA ILE A 120 10.73 2.77 1.61
C ILE A 120 10.41 1.34 2.04
N GLN A 121 9.46 1.17 2.95
CA GLN A 121 9.05 -0.15 3.42
C GLN A 121 8.35 -1.01 2.34
N ASN A 122 7.69 -0.39 1.36
CA ASN A 122 7.18 -1.10 0.18
C ASN A 122 8.34 -1.53 -0.73
N VAL A 123 9.32 -0.65 -0.98
CA VAL A 123 10.50 -0.98 -1.80
C VAL A 123 11.30 -2.12 -1.18
N ILE A 124 11.45 -2.15 0.15
CA ILE A 124 12.10 -3.26 0.85
C ILE A 124 11.32 -4.57 0.66
N ALA A 125 9.98 -4.55 0.74
CA ALA A 125 9.14 -5.72 0.49
C ALA A 125 9.22 -6.23 -0.95
N MET A 126 9.54 -5.36 -1.90
CA MET A 126 9.81 -5.71 -3.31
C MET A 126 11.22 -6.27 -3.54
N GLY A 127 12.13 -6.09 -2.57
CA GLY A 127 13.55 -6.42 -2.68
C GLY A 127 13.93 -7.90 -2.83
N PRO A 128 13.18 -8.89 -2.29
CA PRO A 128 13.54 -10.30 -2.47
C PRO A 128 13.69 -10.66 -3.96
N SER A 129 14.84 -11.25 -4.31
CA SER A 129 15.24 -11.50 -5.70
C SER A 129 14.29 -12.42 -6.47
N GLU A 130 13.59 -13.30 -5.77
CA GLU A 130 12.58 -14.23 -6.34
C GLU A 130 11.41 -13.45 -6.95
N ASN A 131 11.13 -12.25 -6.46
CA ASN A 131 9.96 -11.47 -6.83
C ASN A 131 10.24 -10.53 -8.02
N GLN A 132 11.51 -10.24 -8.32
CA GLN A 132 11.98 -9.45 -9.48
C GLN A 132 11.32 -8.08 -9.73
N TYR A 133 10.56 -7.52 -8.78
CA TYR A 133 9.91 -6.21 -8.94
C TYR A 133 10.90 -5.11 -9.36
N LEU A 134 12.05 -5.06 -8.69
CA LEU A 134 13.03 -3.98 -8.93
C LEU A 134 13.77 -4.11 -10.27
N ALA A 135 13.60 -5.22 -11.00
CA ALA A 135 14.11 -5.40 -12.36
C ALA A 135 13.13 -4.89 -13.44
N CYS A 136 11.87 -4.68 -13.09
CA CYS A 136 10.86 -4.09 -13.98
C CYS A 136 11.10 -2.59 -14.20
N GLU A 137 10.42 -2.02 -15.20
CA GLU A 137 10.51 -0.59 -15.50
C GLU A 137 10.12 0.26 -14.29
N GLY A 138 10.95 1.26 -13.97
CA GLY A 138 10.75 2.14 -12.80
C GLY A 138 11.29 1.58 -11.48
N GLY A 139 11.77 0.33 -11.43
CA GLY A 139 12.44 -0.22 -10.24
C GLY A 139 13.68 0.56 -9.83
N GLN A 140 14.45 1.07 -10.80
CA GLN A 140 15.62 1.92 -10.55
C GLN A 140 15.24 3.24 -9.86
N ASP A 141 14.10 3.85 -10.22
CA ASP A 141 13.63 5.09 -9.58
C ASP A 141 13.34 4.87 -8.10
N LEU A 142 12.76 3.70 -7.76
CA LEU A 142 12.49 3.30 -6.38
C LEU A 142 13.77 3.10 -5.58
N LEU A 143 14.80 2.50 -6.18
CA LEU A 143 16.11 2.34 -5.55
C LEU A 143 16.80 3.68 -5.29
N VAL A 144 16.82 4.57 -6.29
CA VAL A 144 17.36 5.93 -6.17
C VAL A 144 16.64 6.69 -5.05
N TYR A 145 15.31 6.53 -4.96
CA TYR A 145 14.53 7.13 -3.88
C TYR A 145 14.97 6.64 -2.49
N VAL A 146 15.19 5.34 -2.29
CA VAL A 146 15.67 4.78 -1.02
C VAL A 146 17.06 5.35 -0.68
N VAL A 147 17.99 5.39 -1.63
CA VAL A 147 19.34 5.92 -1.42
C VAL A 147 19.30 7.40 -1.03
N ASN A 148 18.51 8.21 -1.75
CA ASN A 148 18.38 9.64 -1.46
C ASN A 148 17.80 9.87 -0.05
N ASN A 149 16.80 9.09 0.36
CA ASN A 149 16.23 9.21 1.70
C ASN A 149 17.15 8.69 2.82
N ALA A 150 18.06 7.76 2.53
CA ALA A 150 19.06 7.29 3.49
C ALA A 150 20.14 8.34 3.79
N SER A 151 20.29 9.34 2.92
CA SER A 151 21.25 10.44 3.10
C SER A 151 20.69 11.65 3.86
N LEU A 152 19.40 11.64 4.20
CA LEU A 152 18.77 12.73 4.94
C LEU A 152 19.20 12.71 6.42
N PRO A 153 19.46 13.88 7.04
CA PRO A 153 19.71 13.96 8.48
C PRO A 153 18.51 13.42 9.27
N LEU A 154 18.80 12.66 10.33
CA LEU A 154 17.80 12.15 11.28
C LEU A 154 17.13 13.27 12.08
#